data_AF-A0A7W7U7G8-F1
#
_entry.id   AF-A0A7W7U7G8-F1
#
_cell.length_a   1.000
_cell.length_b   1.000
_cell.length_c   1.000
_cell.angle_alpha   90.00
_cell.angle_beta   90.00
_cell.angle_gamma   90.00
#
_symmetry.space_group_name_H-M   'P 1'
#
loop_
_entity.id
_entity.type
_entity.pdbx_description
1 polymer ?
#
loop_
_entity_poly.entity_id
_entity_poly.type
_entity_poly.pdbx_seq_one_letter_code
_entity_poly.pdbx_strand_id
1 'polypeptide(L)' 'MSDRHRETPSPAALNDAIRTLWARAGEQRRPLTADEQRIYQVLVAAWDEAMQAQQELAA' A
#
# COMPACT_ATOMS: atom_id res chain seq x y z
N MET A 1 -24.39 7.85 -15.38
CA MET A 1 -22.92 7.76 -15.45
C MET A 1 -22.45 7.42 -14.06
N SER A 2 -22.08 6.17 -13.83
CA SER A 2 -21.64 5.74 -12.50
C SER A 2 -20.28 6.36 -12.26
N ASP A 3 -20.24 7.43 -11.46
CA ASP A 3 -19.06 7.78 -10.69
C ASP A 3 -18.59 6.49 -10.03
N ARG A 4 -17.59 5.86 -10.63
CA ARG A 4 -16.81 4.82 -9.96
C ARG A 4 -16.18 5.58 -8.82
N HIS A 5 -16.83 5.55 -7.66
CA HIS A 5 -16.20 5.88 -6.39
C HIS A 5 -14.87 5.15 -6.43
N ARG A 6 -13.81 5.90 -6.70
CA ARG A 6 -12.45 5.41 -6.61
C ARG A 6 -12.25 5.31 -5.12
N GLU A 7 -12.79 4.25 -4.53
CA GLU A 7 -12.64 3.94 -3.12
C GLU A 7 -11.16 3.98 -2.86
N THR A 8 -10.74 4.96 -2.06
CA THR A 8 -9.38 5.06 -1.59
C THR A 8 -9.05 3.70 -0.96
N PRO A 9 -7.98 3.02 -1.40
CA PRO A 9 -7.71 1.67 -0.94
C PRO A 9 -7.61 1.64 0.58
N SER A 10 -8.26 0.65 1.19
CA SER A 10 -8.26 0.50 2.65
C SER A 10 -6.84 0.26 3.18
N PRO A 11 -6.57 0.57 4.46
CA PRO A 11 -5.28 0.27 5.07
C PRO A 11 -4.88 -1.21 4.92
N ALA A 12 -5.86 -2.13 4.99
CA ALA A 12 -5.62 -3.55 4.80
C ALA A 12 -5.15 -3.88 3.37
N ALA A 13 -5.78 -3.29 2.35
CA ALA A 13 -5.39 -3.50 0.95
C ALA A 13 -3.99 -2.95 0.65
N LEU A 14 -3.65 -1.79 1.22
CA LEU A 14 -2.32 -1.19 1.09
C LEU A 14 -1.23 -2.05 1.75
N ASN A 15 -1.48 -2.55 2.96
CA ASN A 15 -0.57 -3.46 3.66
C ASN A 15 -0.39 -4.80 2.92
N ASP A 16 -1.45 -5.33 2.30
CA ASP A 16 -1.36 -6.54 1.49
C ASP A 16 -0.52 -6.33 0.21
N ALA A 17 -0.64 -5.18 -0.43
CA ALA A 17 0.20 -4.80 -1.57
C ALA A 17 1.68 -4.71 -1.17
N ILE A 18 2.00 -4.13 0.00
CA ILE A 18 3.36 -4.07 0.54
C ILE A 18 3.91 -5.48 0.77
N ARG A 19 3.13 -6.38 1.39
CA ARG A 19 3.53 -7.77 1.62
C ARG A 19 3.78 -8.53 0.32
N THR A 20 2.90 -8.35 -0.66
CA THR A 20 3.03 -8.97 -1.99
C THR A 20 4.33 -8.54 -2.69
N LEU A 21 4.70 -7.27 -2.56
CA LEU A 21 5.95 -6.76 -3.12
C LEU A 21 7.17 -7.47 -2.53
N TRP A 22 7.21 -7.62 -1.20
CA TRP A 22 8.29 -8.34 -0.51
C TRP A 22 8.29 -9.84 -0.83
N ALA A 23 7.11 -10.46 -0.93
CA ALA A 23 6.99 -11.88 -1.28
C ALA A 23 7.60 -12.16 -2.67
N ARG A 24 7.29 -11.35 -3.67
CA ARG A 24 7.85 -11.48 -5.03
C ARG A 24 9.36 -11.31 -5.07
N ALA A 25 9.90 -10.35 -4.33
CA ALA A 25 11.34 -10.16 -4.24
C ALA A 25 12.03 -11.34 -3.53
N GLY A 26 11.40 -11.86 -2.47
CA GLY A 26 11.84 -13.06 -1.75
C GLY A 26 11.82 -14.33 -2.61
N GLU A 27 10.77 -14.53 -3.41
CA GLU A 27 10.68 -15.63 -4.38
C GLU A 27 11.82 -15.58 -5.40
N GLN A 28 12.18 -14.37 -5.85
CA GLN A 28 13.29 -14.14 -6.78
C GLN A 28 14.66 -14.11 -6.09
N ARG A 29 14.71 -14.31 -4.76
CA ARG A 29 15.93 -14.26 -3.92
C ARG A 29 16.80 -13.03 -4.19
N ARG A 30 16.16 -11.89 -4.40
CA ARG A 30 16.83 -10.62 -4.67
C ARG A 30 16.28 -9.51 -3.77
N PRO A 31 17.05 -8.44 -3.55
CA PRO A 31 16.49 -7.23 -2.97
C PRO A 31 15.46 -6.59 -3.92
N LEU A 32 14.65 -5.68 -3.38
CA LEU A 32 13.79 -4.82 -4.19
C LEU A 32 14.62 -4.02 -5.19
N THR A 33 14.15 -3.91 -6.43
CA THR A 33 14.75 -3.01 -7.42
C THR A 33 14.51 -1.55 -7.05
N ALA A 34 15.21 -0.62 -7.69
CA ALA A 34 14.97 0.80 -7.49
C ALA A 34 13.51 1.21 -7.76
N ASP A 35 12.87 0.61 -8.77
CA ASP A 35 11.46 0.89 -9.08
C ASP A 35 10.53 0.32 -8.00
N GLU A 36 10.79 -0.89 -7.53
CA GLU A 36 10.02 -1.50 -6.45
C GLU A 36 10.20 -0.75 -5.13
N GLN A 37 11.39 -0.21 -4.85
CA GLN A 37 11.63 0.66 -3.70
C GLN A 37 10.80 1.95 -3.78
N ARG A 38 10.69 2.56 -4.97
CA ARG A 38 9.81 3.74 -5.17
C ARG A 38 8.35 3.37 -4.95
N ILE A 39 7.90 2.24 -5.49
CA ILE A 39 6.53 1.74 -5.28
C ILE A 39 6.29 1.50 -3.78
N TYR A 40 7.22 0.87 -3.09
CA TYR A 40 7.14 0.65 -1.64
C TYR A 40 6.96 1.97 -0.87
N GLN A 41 7.75 3.00 -1.18
CA GLN A 41 7.64 4.31 -0.52
C GLN A 41 6.24 4.93 -0.72
N VAL A 42 5.71 4.87 -1.94
CA VAL A 42 4.35 5.37 -2.25
C VAL A 42 3.28 4.58 -1.49
N LEU A 43 3.40 3.25 -1.42
CA LEU A 43 2.46 2.40 -0.70
C LEU A 43 2.49 2.65 0.82
N VAL A 44 3.67 2.83 1.40
CA VAL A 44 3.82 3.13 2.84
C VAL A 44 3.23 4.49 3.18
N ALA A 45 3.50 5.52 2.38
CA ALA A 45 2.92 6.85 2.60
C ALA A 45 1.39 6.81 2.55
N ALA A 46 0.82 6.17 1.52
CA ALA A 46 -0.63 6.00 1.41
C ALA A 46 -1.23 5.18 2.58
N TRP A 47 -0.50 4.17 3.07
CA TRP A 47 -0.96 3.37 4.20
C TRP A 47 -0.98 4.16 5.50
N ASP A 48 0.05 4.97 5.75
CA ASP A 48 0.12 5.85 6.93
C ASP A 48 -1.02 6.88 6.91
N GLU A 49 -1.25 7.55 5.78
CA GLU A 49 -2.38 8.47 5.60
C GLU A 49 -3.73 7.79 5.87
N ALA A 50 -3.93 6.58 5.33
CA ALA A 50 -5.17 5.83 5.51
C ALA A 50 -5.35 5.36 6.97
N MET A 51 -4.27 5.02 7.68
CA MET A 51 -4.29 4.65 9.09
C MET A 51 -4.63 5.85 9.99
N GLN A 52 -4.06 7.03 9.71
CA GLN A 52 -4.36 8.26 10.44
C GLN A 52 -5.84 8.64 10.27
N ALA A 53 -6.34 8.64 9.03
CA ALA A 53 -7.75 8.91 8.77
C ALA A 53 -8.70 7.92 9.47
N GLN A 54 -8.32 6.64 9.54
CA GLN A 54 -9.10 5.63 10.27
C GLN A 54 -9.09 5.85 11.78
N GLN A 55 -7.98 6.30 12.36
CA GLN A 55 -7.88 6.61 13.78
C GLN A 55 -8.71 7.84 14.15
N GLU A 56 -8.69 8.89 13.33
CA GLU A 56 -9.50 10.10 13.53
C GLU A 56 -11.00 9.82 13.49
N LEU A 57 -11.45 8.88 12.63
CA LEU A 57 -12.84 8.44 12.56
C LEU A 57 -13.29 7.62 13.79
N ALA A 58 -12.35 7.07 14.56
CA ALA A 58 -12.62 6.21 15.71
C ALA A 58 -12.51 6.93 17.07
N ALA A 59 -12.10 8.20 17.08
CA ALA A 59 -11.94 9.05 18.27
C ALA A 59 -13.21 9.87 18.57
#